data_AF-A0A1J5TGV4-F1
#
_entry.id   AF-A0A1J5TGV4-F1
#
_cell.length_a   1.000
_cell.length_b   1.000
_cell.length_c   1.000
_cell.angle_alpha   90.00
_cell.angle_beta   90.00
_cell.angle_gamma   90.00
#
_symmetry.space_group_name_H-M   'P 1'
#
loop_
_entity.id
_entity.type
_entity.pdbx_description
1 polymer ?
#
loop_
_entity_poly.entity_id
_entity_poly.type
_entity_poly.pdbx_seq_one_letter_code
_entity_poly.pdbx_strand_id
1 'polypeptide(L)'
;MIGCSIGEFGTLGYYQYAGWPLEVAVGTALFWALVVLPLINGLATSIALETVLLMRGQMDFANALSTAFGMSFISMLGMEIAMEATDWLLTGDLGMTWWVIPPMLVVGFLTPWPYNYWRLKKYGAACH
;
A
#
# COMPACT_ATOMS: atom_id res chain seq x y z
N MET A 1 -1.20 -5.90 2.84
CA MET A 1 -2.35 -6.23 1.98
C MET A 1 -3.65 -5.74 2.56
N ILE A 2 -4.33 -6.47 3.47
CA ILE A 2 -5.69 -6.08 3.91
C ILE A 2 -5.75 -4.66 4.49
N GLY A 3 -4.80 -4.28 5.35
CA GLY A 3 -4.72 -2.92 5.90
C GLY A 3 -4.54 -1.85 4.81
N CYS A 4 -3.49 -1.99 4.01
CA CYS A 4 -3.20 -1.15 2.83
C CYS A 4 -4.43 -0.93 1.94
N SER A 5 -5.03 -2.02 1.45
CA SER A 5 -6.15 -1.95 0.51
C SER A 5 -7.36 -1.22 1.10
N ILE A 6 -7.61 -1.30 2.41
CA ILE A 6 -8.71 -0.55 3.04
C ILE A 6 -8.48 0.96 2.96
N GLY A 7 -7.27 1.43 3.26
CA GLY A 7 -6.94 2.86 3.22
C GLY A 7 -6.88 3.42 1.79
N GLU A 8 -6.29 2.64 0.88
CA GLU A 8 -6.20 2.96 -0.55
C GLU A 8 -7.60 3.06 -1.17
N PHE A 9 -8.43 2.02 -1.02
CA PHE A 9 -9.80 2.00 -1.53
C PHE A 9 -10.67 3.08 -0.89
N GLY A 10 -10.50 3.34 0.41
CA GLY A 10 -11.21 4.43 1.07
C GLY A 10 -10.91 5.79 0.42
N THR A 11 -9.66 6.03 0.04
CA THR A 11 -9.22 7.29 -0.55
C THR A 11 -9.66 7.42 -2.01
N LEU A 12 -9.44 6.37 -2.81
CA LEU A 12 -9.87 6.33 -4.22
C LEU A 12 -11.41 6.39 -4.35
N GLY A 13 -12.12 5.68 -3.47
CA GLY A 13 -13.58 5.72 -3.40
C GLY A 13 -14.10 7.09 -2.98
N TYR A 14 -13.40 7.78 -2.06
CA TYR A 14 -13.72 9.15 -1.71
C TYR A 14 -13.54 10.10 -2.90
N TYR A 15 -12.48 9.96 -3.70
CA TYR A 15 -12.28 10.78 -4.89
C TYR A 15 -13.40 10.61 -5.92
N GLN A 16 -13.82 9.37 -6.16
CA GLN A 16 -14.96 9.08 -7.04
C GLN A 16 -16.27 9.67 -6.50
N TYR A 17 -16.53 9.53 -5.20
CA TYR A 17 -17.74 10.07 -4.57
C TYR A 17 -17.78 11.60 -4.58
N ALA A 18 -16.64 12.25 -4.31
CA ALA A 18 -16.50 13.70 -4.26
C ALA A 18 -16.37 14.33 -5.66
N GLY A 19 -16.29 13.54 -6.73
CA GLY A 19 -16.18 14.03 -8.11
C GLY A 19 -14.87 14.77 -8.38
N TRP A 20 -13.76 14.34 -7.77
CA TRP A 20 -12.45 14.92 -8.05
C TRP A 20 -12.03 14.63 -9.50
N PRO A 21 -11.31 15.54 -10.16
CA PRO A 21 -10.75 15.26 -11.48
C PRO A 21 -9.66 14.18 -11.33
N LEU A 22 -9.95 12.98 -11.82
CA LEU A 22 -9.03 11.83 -11.77
C LEU A 22 -8.09 11.78 -12.99
N GLU A 23 -8.56 12.32 -14.12
CA GLU A 23 -7.76 12.60 -15.32
C GLU A 23 -6.92 13.86 -15.09
N VAL A 24 -5.71 13.69 -14.53
CA VAL A 24 -4.80 14.81 -14.26
C VAL A 24 -3.48 14.62 -14.97
N ALA A 25 -3.00 15.68 -15.62
CA ALA A 25 -1.70 15.67 -16.29
C ALA A 25 -0.57 15.33 -15.30
N VAL A 26 0.25 14.35 -15.69
CA VAL A 26 1.42 13.88 -14.94
C VAL A 26 2.37 15.05 -14.66
N GLY A 27 2.79 15.20 -13.41
CA GLY A 27 3.72 16.25 -12.98
C GLY A 27 3.07 17.52 -12.43
N THR A 28 1.74 17.62 -12.44
CA THR A 28 1.03 18.70 -11.74
C THR A 28 1.02 18.47 -10.22
N ALA A 29 0.88 19.55 -9.43
CA ALA A 29 0.77 19.44 -7.98
C ALA A 29 -0.44 18.59 -7.54
N LEU A 30 -1.52 18.63 -8.32
CA LEU A 30 -2.72 17.84 -8.07
C LEU A 30 -2.49 16.35 -8.32
N PHE A 31 -1.78 15.98 -9.38
CA PHE A 31 -1.40 14.59 -9.65
C PHE A 31 -0.63 13.99 -8.46
N TRP A 32 0.37 14.70 -7.96
CA TRP A 32 1.12 14.23 -6.78
C TRP A 32 0.26 14.12 -5.53
N ALA A 33 -0.69 15.03 -5.32
CA ALA A 33 -1.62 14.92 -4.20
C ALA A 33 -2.51 13.68 -4.31
N LEU A 34 -3.03 13.39 -5.51
CA LEU A 34 -3.89 12.23 -5.77
C LEU A 34 -3.18 10.90 -5.63
N VAL A 35 -1.90 10.81 -5.99
CA VAL A 35 -1.09 9.58 -5.83
C VAL A 35 -0.60 9.39 -4.39
N VAL A 36 -0.17 10.47 -3.74
CA VAL A 36 0.47 10.39 -2.42
C VAL A 36 -0.53 10.17 -1.28
N LEU A 37 -1.74 10.71 -1.38
CA LEU A 37 -2.76 10.56 -0.35
C LEU A 37 -3.24 9.11 -0.16
N PRO A 38 -3.60 8.35 -1.20
CA PRO A 38 -3.89 6.92 -1.09
C PRO A 38 -2.72 6.16 -0.49
N LEU A 39 -1.49 6.42 -0.97
CA LEU A 39 -0.27 5.82 -0.44
C LEU A 39 -0.11 6.03 1.08
N ILE A 40 -0.29 7.26 1.56
CA ILE A 40 -0.17 7.58 2.99
C ILE A 40 -1.30 6.92 3.78
N ASN A 41 -2.54 6.94 3.28
CA ASN A 41 -3.68 6.37 3.98
C ASN A 41 -3.62 4.84 4.03
N GLY A 42 -3.19 4.18 2.95
CA GLY A 42 -2.94 2.73 2.92
C GLY A 42 -1.86 2.32 3.90
N LEU A 43 -0.71 3.02 3.91
CA LEU A 43 0.35 2.77 4.89
C LEU A 43 -0.12 3.03 6.33
N ALA A 44 -0.80 4.14 6.59
CA ALA A 44 -1.27 4.50 7.92
C ALA A 44 -2.27 3.46 8.47
N THR A 45 -3.22 3.03 7.65
CA THR A 45 -4.20 1.99 8.04
C THR A 45 -3.53 0.64 8.26
N SER A 46 -2.55 0.26 7.42
CA SER A 46 -1.78 -0.98 7.62
C SER A 46 -0.95 -0.95 8.90
N ILE A 47 -0.19 0.12 9.14
CA ILE A 47 0.64 0.27 10.35
C ILE A 47 -0.25 0.28 11.59
N ALA A 48 -1.39 0.97 11.55
CA ALA A 48 -2.34 0.97 12.66
C ALA A 48 -2.87 -0.44 12.95
N LEU A 49 -3.27 -1.19 11.91
CA LEU A 49 -3.79 -2.55 12.04
C LEU A 49 -2.72 -3.50 12.61
N GLU A 50 -1.49 -3.46 12.07
CA GLU A 50 -0.37 -4.26 12.58
C GLU A 50 0.00 -3.89 14.02
N THR A 51 0.04 -2.60 14.35
CA THR A 51 0.31 -2.12 15.72
C THR A 51 -0.75 -2.65 16.69
N VAL A 52 -2.04 -2.59 16.34
CA VAL A 52 -3.13 -3.11 17.17
C VAL A 52 -3.03 -4.63 17.35
N LEU A 53 -2.68 -5.37 16.30
CA LEU A 53 -2.47 -6.82 16.39
C LEU A 53 -1.29 -7.18 17.30
N LEU A 54 -0.17 -6.47 17.18
CA LEU A 54 1.01 -6.68 18.02
C LEU A 54 0.73 -6.33 19.50
N MET A 55 -0.04 -5.27 19.74
CA MET A 55 -0.49 -4.92 21.10
C MET A 55 -1.36 -6.01 21.72
N ARG A 56 -2.26 -6.62 20.93
CA ARG A 56 -3.04 -7.79 21.38
C ARG A 56 -2.16 -9.00 21.68
N GLY A 57 -0.99 -9.09 21.06
CA GLY A 57 0.04 -10.09 21.31
C GLY A 57 0.95 -9.83 22.52
N GLN A 58 0.58 -8.90 23.42
CA GLN A 58 1.33 -8.55 24.64
C GLN A 58 2.60 -7.69 24.40
N MET A 59 2.64 -6.88 23.33
CA MET A 59 3.67 -5.84 23.16
C MET A 59 3.16 -4.45 23.57
N ASP A 60 4.01 -3.67 24.22
CA ASP A 60 3.73 -2.25 24.51
C ASP A 60 3.58 -1.43 23.23
N PHE A 61 2.77 -0.37 23.26
CA PHE A 61 2.49 0.48 22.10
C PHE A 61 3.75 0.96 21.36
N ALA A 62 4.76 1.45 22.09
CA ALA A 62 6.00 1.93 21.48
C ALA A 62 6.78 0.82 20.77
N ASN A 63 6.82 -0.38 21.36
CA ASN A 63 7.49 -1.55 20.79
C ASN A 63 6.70 -2.09 19.59
N ALA A 64 5.38 -2.16 19.69
CA ALA A 64 4.49 -2.57 18.60
C ALA A 64 4.62 -1.65 17.39
N LEU A 65 4.62 -0.34 17.59
CA LEU A 65 4.77 0.65 16.53
C LEU A 65 6.15 0.55 15.87
N SER A 66 7.22 0.54 16.67
CA SER A 66 8.59 0.38 16.15
C SER A 66 8.75 -0.92 15.36
N THR A 67 8.10 -1.99 15.81
CA THR A 67 8.11 -3.29 15.15
C THR A 67 7.32 -3.28 13.82
N ALA A 68 6.14 -2.66 13.79
CA ALA A 68 5.34 -2.51 12.58
C ALA A 68 6.10 -1.72 11.49
N PHE A 69 6.76 -0.63 11.86
CA PHE A 69 7.65 0.11 10.95
C PHE A 69 8.88 -0.71 10.55
N GLY A 70 9.48 -1.47 11.47
CA GLY A 70 10.76 -2.16 11.25
C GLY A 70 10.67 -3.42 10.39
N MET A 71 9.57 -4.18 10.45
CA MET A 71 9.50 -5.47 9.76
C MET A 71 9.08 -5.38 8.29
N SER A 72 8.22 -4.41 7.96
CA SER A 72 7.45 -4.49 6.71
C SER A 72 7.29 -3.16 5.96
N PHE A 73 7.79 -2.02 6.47
CA PHE A 73 7.51 -0.71 5.87
C PHE A 73 7.94 -0.57 4.40
N ILE A 74 9.16 -1.03 4.05
CA ILE A 74 9.66 -0.96 2.66
C ILE A 74 8.83 -1.85 1.74
N SER A 75 8.48 -3.04 2.19
CA SER A 75 7.66 -3.99 1.45
C SER A 75 6.22 -3.48 1.25
N MET A 76 5.66 -2.82 2.28
CA MET A 76 4.34 -2.18 2.19
C MET A 76 4.36 -1.02 1.21
N LEU A 77 5.37 -0.14 1.30
CA LEU A 77 5.52 0.97 0.37
C LEU A 77 5.64 0.48 -1.08
N GLY A 78 6.46 -0.56 -1.32
CA GLY A 78 6.61 -1.14 -2.64
C GLY A 78 5.30 -1.75 -3.18
N MET A 79 4.56 -2.45 -2.32
CA MET A 79 3.24 -2.99 -2.66
C MET A 79 2.28 -1.87 -3.08
N GLU A 80 2.17 -0.82 -2.28
CA GLU A 80 1.24 0.29 -2.48
C GLU A 80 1.56 1.06 -3.77
N ILE A 81 2.84 1.35 -4.02
CA ILE A 81 3.29 2.00 -5.26
C ILE A 81 2.93 1.13 -6.47
N ALA A 82 3.09 -0.18 -6.37
CA ALA A 82 2.80 -1.07 -7.49
C ALA A 82 1.30 -1.21 -7.76
N MET A 83 0.46 -1.13 -6.73
CA MET A 83 -1.00 -1.10 -6.89
C MET A 83 -1.43 0.17 -7.62
N GLU A 84 -1.05 1.34 -7.11
CA GLU A 84 -1.38 2.63 -7.71
C GLU A 84 -0.83 2.75 -9.15
N ALA A 85 0.39 2.26 -9.39
CA ALA A 85 0.97 2.23 -10.72
C ALA A 85 0.22 1.27 -11.67
N THR A 86 -0.27 0.14 -11.17
CA THR A 86 -1.05 -0.81 -11.97
C THR A 86 -2.42 -0.24 -12.32
N ASP A 87 -3.06 0.47 -11.40
CA ASP A 87 -4.31 1.20 -11.67
C ASP A 87 -4.08 2.21 -12.79
N TRP A 88 -3.15 3.13 -12.58
CA TRP A 88 -2.83 4.19 -13.55
C TRP A 88 -2.39 3.64 -14.92
N LEU A 89 -1.65 2.53 -14.99
CA LEU A 89 -1.24 1.91 -16.26
C LEU A 89 -2.41 1.26 -17.03
N LEU A 90 -3.45 0.79 -16.33
CA LEU A 90 -4.57 0.08 -16.95
C LEU A 90 -5.74 0.98 -17.31
N THR A 91 -6.00 2.03 -16.52
CA THR A 91 -7.10 2.99 -16.75
C THR A 91 -6.63 4.30 -17.35
N GLY A 92 -5.39 4.72 -17.08
CA GLY A 92 -4.91 6.08 -17.35
C GLY A 92 -5.28 7.09 -16.27
N ASP A 93 -6.10 6.67 -15.30
CA ASP A 93 -6.72 7.50 -14.25
C ASP A 93 -6.47 6.93 -12.87
N LEU A 94 -6.54 7.78 -11.85
CA LEU A 94 -6.36 7.40 -10.44
C LEU A 94 -7.72 7.09 -9.81
N GLY A 95 -8.32 5.95 -10.16
CA GLY A 95 -9.73 5.70 -9.91
C GLY A 95 -10.10 4.23 -9.79
N MET A 96 -10.97 3.92 -8.83
CA MET A 96 -11.39 2.55 -8.54
C MET A 96 -12.27 1.95 -9.65
N THR A 97 -11.64 1.26 -10.60
CA THR A 97 -12.33 0.55 -11.68
C THR A 97 -12.54 -0.92 -11.31
N TRP A 98 -13.78 -1.41 -11.31
CA TRP A 98 -14.14 -2.76 -10.83
C TRP A 98 -13.27 -3.89 -11.43
N TRP A 99 -12.98 -3.85 -12.72
CA TRP A 99 -12.16 -4.87 -13.41
C TRP A 99 -10.67 -4.76 -13.06
N VAL A 100 -10.19 -3.58 -12.64
CA VAL A 100 -8.77 -3.34 -12.33
C VAL A 100 -8.41 -3.77 -10.91
N ILE A 101 -9.40 -3.85 -10.01
CA ILE A 101 -9.20 -4.29 -8.61
C ILE A 101 -8.49 -5.66 -8.52
N PRO A 102 -8.93 -6.74 -9.21
CA PRO A 102 -8.23 -8.02 -9.15
C PRO A 102 -6.76 -7.98 -9.63
N PRO A 103 -6.41 -7.46 -10.83
CA PRO A 103 -5.01 -7.41 -11.25
C PRO A 103 -4.16 -6.51 -10.36
N MET A 104 -4.70 -5.39 -9.88
CA MET A 104 -4.01 -4.50 -8.95
C MET A 104 -3.62 -5.22 -7.65
N LEU A 105 -4.56 -5.95 -7.03
CA LEU A 105 -4.28 -6.73 -5.82
C LEU A 105 -3.25 -7.85 -6.05
N VAL A 106 -3.29 -8.50 -7.23
CA VAL A 106 -2.32 -9.53 -7.60
C VAL A 106 -0.91 -8.94 -7.73
N VAL A 107 -0.77 -7.80 -8.41
CA VAL A 107 0.53 -7.12 -8.57
C VAL A 107 1.03 -6.60 -7.23
N GLY A 108 0.16 -6.00 -6.42
CA GLY A 108 0.48 -5.57 -5.06
C GLY A 108 0.99 -6.73 -4.20
N PHE A 109 0.38 -7.91 -4.30
CA PHE A 109 0.81 -9.11 -3.56
C PHE A 109 2.16 -9.66 -4.04
N LEU A 110 2.42 -9.64 -5.36
CA LEU A 110 3.65 -10.19 -5.95
C LEU A 110 4.85 -9.26 -5.78
N THR A 111 4.64 -7.94 -5.74
CA THR A 111 5.70 -6.93 -5.63
C THR A 111 6.62 -7.07 -4.40
N PRO A 112 6.15 -7.34 -3.18
CA PRO A 112 7.05 -7.51 -2.03
C PRO A 112 7.87 -8.79 -2.09
N TRP A 113 7.55 -9.72 -2.99
CA TRP A 113 8.15 -11.06 -3.02
C TRP A 113 9.64 -11.08 -3.40
N PRO A 114 10.10 -10.38 -4.46
CA PRO A 114 11.53 -10.26 -4.78
C PRO A 114 12.34 -9.61 -3.65
N TYR A 115 11.81 -8.55 -3.03
CA TYR A 115 12.47 -7.88 -1.91
C TYR A 115 12.58 -8.81 -0.69
N ASN A 116 11.48 -9.50 -0.34
CA ASN A 116 11.47 -10.42 0.79
C ASN A 116 12.39 -11.63 0.54
N TYR A 117 12.43 -12.15 -0.69
CA TYR A 117 13.34 -13.24 -1.07
C TYR A 117 14.81 -12.81 -1.00
N TRP A 118 15.17 -11.64 -1.53
CA TRP A 118 16.52 -11.09 -1.42
C TRP A 118 16.95 -10.89 0.04
N ARG A 119 16.05 -10.36 0.88
CA ARG A 119 16.29 -10.19 2.32
C ARG A 119 16.57 -11.55 3.00
N LEU A 120 15.72 -12.55 2.78
CA LEU A 120 15.90 -13.89 3.36
C LEU A 120 17.22 -14.55 2.93
N LYS A 121 17.60 -14.38 1.65
CA LYS A 121 18.88 -14.88 1.12
C LYS A 121 20.09 -14.15 1.71
N LYS A 122 20.01 -12.83 1.91
CA LYS A 122 21.09 -12.02 2.49
C LYS A 122 21.34 -12.33 3.97
N TYR A 123 20.29 -12.57 4.74
CA TYR A 123 20.38 -12.85 6.18
C TYR A 123 20.49 -14.35 6.51
N GLY A 124 20.63 -15.22 5.50
CA GLY A 124 20.79 -16.67 5.70
C GLY A 124 19.60 -17.35 6.40
N ALA A 125 18.43 -16.72 6.39
CA ALA A 125 17.20 -17.23 7.01
C ALA A 125 16.34 -18.05 6.03
N ALA A 126 16.81 -18.22 4.78
CA ALA A 126 16.21 -19.14 3.84
C ALA A 126 16.57 -20.57 4.24
N CYS A 127 15.65 -21.26 4.92
CA CYS A 127 15.75 -22.70 5.13
C CYS A 127 15.50 -23.44 3.81
N HIS A 128 16.56 -23.59 3.00
CA HIS A 128 16.62 -24.61 1.94
C HIS A 128 18.07 -25.04 1.72
#